data_AF-A0AAX3NF20-F1
#
_entry.id   AF-A0AAX3NF20-F1
#
_cell.length_a   1.000
_cell.length_b   1.000
_cell.length_c   1.000
_cell.angle_alpha   90.00
_cell.angle_beta   90.00
_cell.angle_gamma   90.00
#
_symmetry.space_group_name_H-M   'P 1'
#
loop_
_entity.id
_entity.type
_entity.pdbx_description
1 polymer ?
#
loop_
_entity_poly.entity_id
_entity_poly.type
_entity_poly.pdbx_seq_one_letter_code
_entity_poly.pdbx_strand_id
1 'polypeptide(L)'
;MVTSDLLHPNAPQQPTGVTGVEDSTGAIDLTWDAVDGAKSYVIHASGANEDDPKDAVFMYYIEEPSYRFTPSKLQQHVPGDILRFYVQAYDELGVGADETEKAAYLHDGPFTGSAWSDVVEMTMTK
;
A
#
# COMPACT_ATOMS: atom_id res chain seq x y z
N MET A 1 24.56 17.64 -4.12
CA MET A 1 24.24 16.21 -4.22
C MET A 1 22.82 16.15 -4.73
N VAL A 2 22.60 15.59 -5.93
CA VAL A 2 21.25 15.31 -6.44
C VAL A 2 21.13 13.80 -6.42
N THR A 3 20.36 13.28 -5.47
CA THR A 3 20.02 11.86 -5.44
C THR A 3 19.01 11.61 -6.56
N SER A 4 19.48 10.86 -7.54
CA SER A 4 18.71 10.33 -8.66
C SER A 4 17.59 9.43 -8.16
N ASP A 5 16.34 9.71 -8.53
CA ASP A 5 15.34 8.68 -8.88
C ASP A 5 14.05 9.23 -9.54
N LEU A 6 14.17 10.29 -10.34
CA LEU A 6 13.02 10.77 -11.14
C LEU A 6 12.90 9.94 -12.43
N LEU A 7 12.35 8.73 -12.34
CA LEU A 7 11.83 8.02 -13.52
C LEU A 7 10.61 8.75 -14.11
N HIS A 8 9.96 9.63 -13.34
CA HIS A 8 8.87 10.49 -13.79
C HIS A 8 8.96 11.86 -13.10
N PRO A 9 9.25 12.97 -13.81
CA PRO A 9 9.46 14.28 -13.21
C PRO A 9 8.25 14.87 -12.47
N ASN A 10 7.07 14.25 -12.61
CA ASN A 10 5.82 14.69 -11.99
C ASN A 10 5.24 13.69 -10.98
N ALA A 11 5.80 12.48 -10.84
CA ALA A 11 5.26 11.51 -9.88
C ALA A 11 5.77 11.83 -8.45
N PRO A 12 4.98 11.53 -7.40
CA PRO A 12 5.45 11.65 -6.02
C PRO A 12 6.69 10.79 -5.76
N GLN A 13 7.42 11.12 -4.68
CA GLN A 13 8.50 10.26 -4.19
C GLN A 13 7.94 8.96 -3.62
N GLN A 14 8.77 7.91 -3.56
CA GLN A 14 8.35 6.65 -2.95
C GLN A 14 8.03 6.86 -1.46
N PRO A 15 6.97 6.23 -0.92
CA PRO A 15 6.73 6.21 0.51
C PRO A 15 7.89 5.57 1.27
N THR A 16 8.20 6.13 2.45
CA THR A 16 9.24 5.61 3.36
C THR A 16 8.70 5.50 4.78
N GLY A 17 9.45 4.85 5.67
CA GLY A 17 9.02 4.67 7.05
C GLY A 17 7.78 3.78 7.21
N VAL A 18 7.52 2.90 6.23
CA VAL A 18 6.33 2.04 6.26
C VAL A 18 6.47 0.98 7.35
N THR A 19 5.50 0.92 8.25
CA THR A 19 5.45 -0.05 9.36
C THR A 19 4.05 -0.59 9.54
N GLY A 20 3.94 -1.87 9.91
CA GLY A 20 2.68 -2.51 10.28
C GLY A 20 2.71 -3.03 11.72
N VAL A 21 1.59 -2.91 12.43
CA VAL A 21 1.40 -3.48 13.77
C VAL A 21 0.07 -4.23 13.80
N GLU A 22 0.12 -5.53 14.10
CA GLU A 22 -1.08 -6.32 14.38
C GLU A 22 -1.49 -6.17 15.85
N ASP A 23 -2.77 -5.92 16.09
CA ASP A 23 -3.32 -5.84 17.45
C ASP A 23 -3.91 -7.18 17.94
N SER A 24 -4.40 -7.20 19.18
CA SER A 24 -4.97 -8.41 19.77
C SER A 24 -6.22 -8.96 19.08
N THR A 25 -6.85 -8.18 18.20
CA THR A 25 -8.06 -8.54 17.43
C THR A 25 -7.73 -9.09 16.04
N GLY A 26 -6.45 -9.03 15.62
CA GLY A 26 -6.01 -9.40 14.27
C GLY A 26 -6.17 -8.26 13.26
N ALA A 27 -6.48 -7.04 13.73
CA ALA A 27 -6.45 -5.87 12.89
C ALA A 27 -5.01 -5.39 12.73
N ILE A 28 -4.67 -4.81 11.58
CA ILE A 28 -3.34 -4.26 11.31
C ILE A 28 -3.45 -2.74 11.16
N ASP A 29 -2.66 -2.00 11.92
CA ASP A 29 -2.40 -0.58 11.68
C ASP A 29 -1.14 -0.45 10.83
N LEU A 30 -1.30 -0.03 9.57
CA LEU A 30 -0.22 0.29 8.65
C LEU A 30 -0.02 1.80 8.63
N THR A 31 1.21 2.27 8.80
CA THR A 31 1.56 3.71 8.81
C THR A 31 2.81 3.97 8.00
N TRP A 32 2.94 5.16 7.43
CA TRP A 32 4.14 5.60 6.71
C TRP A 32 4.34 7.11 6.84
N ASP A 33 5.50 7.60 6.40
CA ASP A 33 5.76 9.04 6.34
C ASP A 33 4.98 9.69 5.20
N ALA A 34 4.35 10.83 5.47
CA ALA A 34 3.62 11.58 4.45
C ALA A 34 4.56 12.01 3.30
N VAL A 35 4.13 11.75 2.06
CA VAL A 35 4.90 12.10 0.86
C VAL A 35 4.48 13.49 0.36
N ASP A 36 5.44 14.39 0.21
CA ASP A 36 5.17 15.72 -0.34
C ASP A 36 4.62 15.63 -1.77
N GLY A 37 3.55 16.38 -2.04
CA GLY A 37 2.82 16.35 -3.32
C GLY A 37 1.88 15.14 -3.52
N ALA A 38 1.88 14.13 -2.64
CA ALA A 38 0.91 13.05 -2.72
C ALA A 38 -0.48 13.53 -2.25
N LYS A 39 -1.51 13.21 -3.04
CA LYS A 39 -2.92 13.40 -2.68
C LYS A 39 -3.57 12.11 -2.17
N SER A 40 -3.04 10.96 -2.57
CA SER A 40 -3.55 9.66 -2.15
C SER A 40 -2.48 8.58 -2.21
N TYR A 41 -2.81 7.41 -1.69
CA TYR A 41 -1.98 6.22 -1.69
C TYR A 41 -2.79 5.00 -2.10
N VAL A 42 -2.11 4.03 -2.71
CA VAL A 42 -2.62 2.68 -2.94
C VAL A 42 -1.72 1.71 -2.19
N ILE A 43 -2.32 0.90 -1.32
CA ILE A 43 -1.64 -0.23 -0.69
C ILE A 43 -1.82 -1.44 -1.59
N HIS A 44 -0.72 -2.06 -1.99
CA HIS A 44 -0.68 -3.34 -2.69
C HIS A 44 -0.36 -4.44 -1.68
N ALA A 45 -1.11 -5.53 -1.72
CA ALA A 45 -0.93 -6.68 -0.85
C ALA A 45 -1.04 -7.98 -1.62
N SER A 46 -0.26 -8.98 -1.21
CA SER A 46 -0.28 -10.33 -1.80
C SER A 46 -1.11 -11.30 -0.96
N GLY A 47 -1.41 -12.47 -1.52
CA GLY A 47 -1.92 -13.59 -0.75
C GLY A 47 -0.93 -14.06 0.33
N ALA A 48 -1.45 -14.84 1.28
CA ALA A 48 -0.65 -15.37 2.38
C ALA A 48 0.55 -16.18 1.85
N ASN A 49 1.74 -15.83 2.33
CA ASN A 49 3.04 -16.42 2.00
C ASN A 49 3.52 -16.22 0.55
N GLU A 50 2.77 -15.52 -0.31
CA GLU A 50 3.23 -15.17 -1.66
C GLU A 50 4.36 -14.14 -1.58
N ASP A 51 5.49 -14.43 -2.24
CA ASP A 51 6.74 -13.67 -2.12
C ASP A 51 7.12 -12.90 -3.39
N ASP A 52 6.54 -13.21 -4.55
CA ASP A 52 6.71 -12.39 -5.76
C ASP A 52 5.89 -11.10 -5.63
N PRO A 53 6.50 -9.91 -5.70
CA PRO A 53 5.77 -8.64 -5.66
C PRO A 53 4.69 -8.50 -6.74
N LYS A 54 4.78 -9.26 -7.84
CA LYS A 54 3.76 -9.28 -8.89
C LYS A 54 2.46 -9.94 -8.48
N ASP A 55 2.48 -10.74 -7.41
CA ASP A 55 1.29 -11.37 -6.85
C ASP A 55 0.57 -10.43 -5.86
N ALA A 56 1.09 -9.22 -5.61
CA ALA A 56 0.46 -8.20 -4.78
C ALA A 56 -0.72 -7.50 -5.49
N VAL A 57 -1.76 -8.28 -5.81
CA VAL A 57 -2.92 -7.86 -6.62
C VAL A 57 -4.07 -7.25 -5.82
N PHE A 58 -4.05 -7.37 -4.48
CA PHE A 58 -5.06 -6.74 -3.64
C PHE A 58 -4.71 -5.26 -3.46
N MET A 59 -5.64 -4.37 -3.80
CA MET A 59 -5.40 -2.93 -3.81
C MET A 59 -6.39 -2.19 -2.90
N TYR A 60 -5.87 -1.29 -2.06
CA TYR A 60 -6.66 -0.48 -1.12
C TYR A 60 -6.30 1.00 -1.25
N TYR A 61 -7.30 1.82 -1.54
CA TYR A 61 -7.15 3.28 -1.66
C TYR A 61 -7.28 3.99 -0.30
N ILE A 62 -6.44 5.00 -0.08
CA ILE A 62 -6.47 5.84 1.13
C ILE A 62 -5.89 7.24 0.86
N GLU A 63 -6.38 8.25 1.57
CA GLU A 63 -5.93 9.65 1.42
C GLU A 63 -5.00 10.09 2.57
N GLU A 64 -4.97 9.30 3.65
CA GLU A 64 -4.14 9.52 4.82
C GLU A 64 -2.90 8.62 4.79
N PRO A 65 -1.79 9.03 5.45
CA PRO A 65 -0.56 8.23 5.52
C PRO A 65 -0.65 7.07 6.53
N SER A 66 -1.86 6.52 6.70
CA SER A 66 -2.16 5.41 7.58
C SER A 66 -3.41 4.68 7.12
N TYR A 67 -3.44 3.37 7.29
CA TYR A 67 -4.60 2.54 7.02
C TYR A 67 -4.76 1.47 8.10
N ARG A 68 -5.99 1.31 8.57
CA ARG A 68 -6.35 0.25 9.51
C ARG A 68 -7.11 -0.86 8.77
N PHE A 69 -6.45 -1.99 8.59
CA PHE A 69 -7.11 -3.20 8.13
C PHE A 69 -7.94 -3.80 9.25
N THR A 70 -9.25 -3.95 9.01
CA THR A 70 -10.07 -4.85 9.82
C THR A 70 -9.77 -6.30 9.42
N PRO A 71 -9.94 -7.30 10.29
CA PRO A 71 -9.68 -8.70 9.95
C PRO A 71 -10.41 -9.17 8.67
N SER A 72 -11.61 -8.65 8.43
CA SER A 72 -12.41 -8.96 7.24
C SER A 72 -11.86 -8.41 5.92
N LYS A 73 -10.93 -7.44 5.97
CA LYS A 73 -10.30 -6.83 4.78
C LYS A 73 -8.93 -7.43 4.48
N LEU A 74 -8.33 -8.16 5.43
CA LEU A 74 -7.08 -8.85 5.21
C LEU A 74 -7.29 -10.06 4.29
N GLN A 75 -6.24 -10.41 3.56
CA GLN A 75 -6.20 -11.65 2.80
C GLN A 75 -6.41 -12.82 3.75
N GLN A 76 -7.04 -13.90 3.27
CA GLN A 76 -7.23 -15.08 4.10
C GLN A 76 -5.88 -15.64 4.56
N HIS A 77 -5.71 -15.82 5.88
CA HIS A 77 -4.48 -16.29 6.51
C HIS A 77 -4.78 -17.10 7.77
N VAL A 78 -3.76 -17.74 8.30
CA VAL A 78 -3.73 -18.35 9.64
C VAL A 78 -2.50 -17.87 10.42
N PRO A 79 -2.45 -18.04 11.75
CA PRO A 79 -1.26 -17.70 12.53
C PRO A 79 0.01 -18.36 11.97
N GLY A 80 1.06 -17.55 11.79
CA GLY A 80 2.34 -17.95 11.21
C GLY A 80 2.48 -17.63 9.73
N ASP A 81 1.39 -17.37 9.02
CA ASP A 81 1.46 -16.88 7.63
C ASP A 81 2.07 -15.48 7.57
N ILE A 82 2.70 -15.17 6.44
CA ILE A 82 3.25 -13.84 6.16
C ILE A 82 2.35 -13.12 5.17
N LEU A 83 1.86 -11.94 5.53
CA LEU A 83 1.26 -10.98 4.61
C LEU A 83 2.29 -9.93 4.22
N ARG A 84 2.30 -9.52 2.95
CA ARG A 84 3.23 -8.52 2.43
C ARG A 84 2.45 -7.30 1.95
N PHE A 85 2.92 -6.13 2.33
CA PHE A 85 2.32 -4.85 1.97
C PHE A 85 3.36 -3.94 1.32
N TYR A 86 2.92 -3.21 0.30
CA TYR A 86 3.66 -2.14 -0.36
C TYR A 86 2.77 -0.91 -0.44
N VAL A 87 3.36 0.28 -0.32
CA VAL A 87 2.62 1.53 -0.45
C VAL A 87 3.12 2.28 -1.67
N GLN A 88 2.19 2.78 -2.48
CA GLN A 88 2.46 3.61 -3.63
C GLN A 88 1.74 4.95 -3.49
N ALA A 89 2.44 6.06 -3.69
CA ALA A 89 1.88 7.40 -3.61
C ALA A 89 1.42 7.90 -4.99
N TYR A 90 0.34 8.68 -5.02
CA TYR A 90 -0.20 9.31 -6.21
C TYR A 90 -0.45 10.80 -5.95
N ASP A 91 -0.18 11.63 -6.95
CA ASP A 91 -0.51 13.07 -6.95
C ASP A 91 -1.95 13.33 -7.40
N GLU A 92 -2.75 12.29 -7.60
CA GLU A 92 -4.16 12.34 -7.99
C GLU A 92 -5.07 11.65 -6.96
N LEU A 93 -6.35 11.98 -7.01
CA LEU A 93 -7.38 11.31 -6.21
C LEU A 93 -8.03 10.19 -7.04
N GLY A 94 -8.32 9.07 -6.38
CA GLY A 94 -9.03 7.96 -7.00
C GLY A 94 -10.50 8.30 -7.23
N VAL A 95 -11.06 7.82 -8.34
CA VAL A 95 -12.49 7.97 -8.68
C VAL A 95 -13.16 6.60 -8.68
N GLY A 96 -14.19 6.43 -7.87
CA GLY A 96 -14.90 5.16 -7.69
C GLY A 96 -15.88 5.21 -6.53
N ALA A 97 -16.79 4.24 -6.46
CA ALA A 97 -17.78 4.11 -5.41
C ALA A 97 -17.17 3.64 -4.08
N ASP A 98 -16.11 2.85 -4.14
CA ASP A 98 -15.39 2.30 -2.98
C ASP A 98 -13.87 2.38 -3.14
N GLU A 99 -13.14 1.91 -2.12
CA GLU A 99 -11.67 1.94 -2.10
C GLU A 99 -11.04 1.09 -3.20
N THR A 100 -11.68 -0.02 -3.60
CA THR A 100 -11.17 -0.94 -4.62
C THR A 100 -11.30 -0.29 -6.00
N GLU A 101 -12.46 0.28 -6.30
CA GLU A 101 -12.70 1.00 -7.56
C GLU A 101 -11.78 2.23 -7.68
N LYS A 102 -11.59 2.98 -6.59
CA LYS A 102 -10.66 4.12 -6.56
C LYS A 102 -9.20 3.69 -6.77
N ALA A 103 -8.78 2.58 -6.18
CA ALA A 103 -7.44 2.06 -6.37
C ALA A 103 -7.24 1.59 -7.82
N ALA A 104 -8.20 0.85 -8.38
CA ALA A 104 -8.18 0.40 -9.77
C ALA A 104 -8.15 1.58 -10.76
N TYR A 105 -8.89 2.66 -10.48
CA TYR A 105 -8.84 3.89 -11.28
C TYR A 105 -7.41 4.47 -11.39
N LEU A 106 -6.66 4.49 -10.29
CA LEU A 106 -5.28 4.99 -10.27
C LEU A 106 -4.29 3.98 -10.88
N HIS A 107 -4.50 2.69 -10.64
CA HIS A 107 -3.61 1.62 -11.10
C HIS A 107 -3.74 1.31 -12.61
N ASP A 108 -4.96 1.15 -13.11
CA ASP A 108 -5.25 0.78 -14.51
C ASP A 108 -5.38 2.00 -15.42
N GLY A 109 -5.54 3.19 -14.83
CA GLY A 109 -5.67 4.45 -15.53
C GLY A 109 -4.35 4.99 -16.10
N PRO A 110 -4.38 6.15 -16.78
CA PRO A 110 -3.19 6.78 -17.36
C PRO A 110 -2.32 7.51 -16.31
N PHE A 111 -2.42 7.14 -15.04
CA PHE A 111 -1.74 7.79 -13.94
C PHE A 111 -0.39 7.14 -13.68
N THR A 112 0.54 7.93 -13.18
CA THR A 112 1.86 7.43 -12.82
C THR A 112 2.09 7.67 -11.34
N GLY A 113 1.94 6.61 -10.55
CA GLY A 113 2.30 6.62 -9.14
C GLY A 113 3.81 6.64 -8.94
N SER A 114 4.23 6.83 -7.69
CA SER A 114 5.62 6.65 -7.27
C SER A 114 6.10 5.20 -7.53
N ALA A 115 7.40 4.95 -7.34
CA ALA A 115 7.83 3.59 -7.03
C ALA A 115 7.12 3.08 -5.77
N TRP A 116 6.97 1.75 -5.65
CA TRP A 116 6.48 1.13 -4.43
C TRP A 116 7.48 1.35 -3.29
N SER A 117 6.98 1.40 -2.06
CA SER A 117 7.83 1.37 -0.86
C SER A 117 8.65 0.09 -0.76
N ASP A 118 9.60 0.07 0.17
CA ASP A 118 10.11 -1.20 0.68
C ASP A 118 8.96 -2.07 1.22
N VAL A 119 9.11 -3.39 1.12
CA VAL A 119 8.09 -4.34 1.57
C VAL A 119 7.94 -4.32 3.10
N VAL A 120 6.70 -4.35 3.57
CA VAL A 120 6.38 -4.67 4.96
C VAL A 120 5.93 -6.12 5.02
N GLU A 121 6.74 -6.96 5.66
CA GLU A 121 6.39 -8.36 5.94
C GLU A 121 5.78 -8.48 7.34
N MET A 122 4.53 -8.95 7.41
CA MET A 122 3.77 -9.14 8.63
C MET A 122 3.57 -10.63 8.88
N THR A 123 4.24 -11.19 9.90
CA THR A 123 3.89 -12.53 10.39
C THR A 123 2.64 -12.45 11.26
N MET A 124 1.55 -13.06 10.79
CA MET A 124 0.25 -12.98 11.45
C MET A 124 0.21 -13.82 12.73
N THR A 125 -0.43 -13.31 13.77
CA THR A 125 -0.53 -13.97 15.09
C THR A 125 -1.96 -14.37 15.45
N LYS A 126 -2.96 -13.97 14.65
CA LYS A 126 -4.38 -14.27 14.84
C LYS A 126 -4.96 -15.14 13.73
#